data_AF-A0AAW2S7R0-F1
#
_entry.id   AF-A0AAW2S7R0-F1
#
_cell.length_a   1.000
_cell.length_b   1.000
_cell.length_c   1.000
_cell.angle_alpha   90.00
_cell.angle_beta   90.00
_cell.angle_gamma   90.00
#
_symmetry.space_group_name_H-M   'P 1'
#
loop_
_entity.id
_entity.type
_entity.pdbx_description
1 polymer ?
#
loop_
_entity_poly.entity_id
_entity_poly.type
_entity_poly.pdbx_seq_one_letter_code
_entity_poly.pdbx_strand_id
1 'polypeptide(L)'
;MKHLILGAIIMKALGSLLFVFGSSFGALILLLHQAISAAILYDFYNYDADKKEFSELFLKFTQGLALLGALLFFIGMKNSMPRRSKRPAPKAKTN
;
A
#
# COMPACT_ATOMS: atom_id res chain seq x y z
N MET A 1 -4.54 2.32 -24.53
CA MET A 1 -5.29 2.58 -23.27
C MET A 1 -5.91 1.34 -22.65
N LYS A 2 -6.71 0.53 -23.37
CA LYS A 2 -7.41 -0.64 -22.78
C LYS A 2 -6.50 -1.63 -22.04
N HIS A 3 -5.34 -1.97 -22.62
CA HIS A 3 -4.38 -2.89 -21.98
C HIS A 3 -3.72 -2.31 -20.72
N LEU A 4 -3.51 -1.00 -20.66
CA LEU A 4 -2.93 -0.34 -19.47
C LEU A 4 -3.93 -0.35 -18.32
N ILE A 5 -5.21 -0.05 -18.61
CA ILE A 5 -6.29 -0.08 -17.62
C ILE A 5 -6.46 -1.51 -17.10
N LEU A 6 -6.46 -2.51 -17.99
CA LEU A 6 -6.54 -3.92 -17.61
C LEU A 6 -5.34 -4.33 -16.76
N GLY A 7 -4.13 -3.93 -17.14
CA GLY A 7 -2.92 -4.16 -16.36
C GLY A 7 -2.99 -3.53 -14.96
N ALA A 8 -3.49 -2.30 -14.84
CA ALA A 8 -3.67 -1.63 -13.55
C ALA A 8 -4.68 -2.36 -12.65
N ILE A 9 -5.80 -2.83 -13.23
CA ILE A 9 -6.80 -3.63 -12.51
C ILE A 9 -6.19 -4.93 -11.99
N ILE A 10 -5.46 -5.66 -12.86
CA ILE A 10 -4.80 -6.92 -12.47
C ILE A 10 -3.75 -6.67 -11.38
N MET A 11 -2.92 -5.63 -11.53
CA MET A 11 -1.90 -5.25 -10.56
C MET A 11 -2.52 -4.94 -9.19
N LYS A 12 -3.62 -4.16 -9.17
CA LYS A 12 -4.35 -3.83 -7.95
C LYS A 12 -4.96 -5.08 -7.29
N ALA A 13 -5.60 -5.95 -8.09
CA ALA A 13 -6.22 -7.18 -7.60
C ALA A 13 -5.19 -8.18 -7.06
N LEU A 14 -4.06 -8.34 -7.75
CA LEU A 14 -2.98 -9.20 -7.30
C LEU A 14 -2.31 -8.65 -6.04
N GLY A 15 -2.03 -7.34 -6.01
CA GLY A 15 -1.46 -6.66 -4.87
C GLY A 15 -2.34 -6.78 -3.62
N SER A 16 -3.66 -6.58 -3.76
CA SER A 16 -4.61 -6.72 -2.65
C SER A 16 -4.70 -8.15 -2.14
N LEU A 17 -4.77 -9.14 -3.04
CA LEU A 17 -4.80 -10.55 -2.66
C LEU A 17 -3.54 -10.93 -1.86
N LEU A 18 -2.36 -10.57 -2.36
CA LEU A 18 -1.09 -10.85 -1.69
C LEU A 18 -0.99 -10.11 -0.34
N PHE A 19 -1.47 -8.87 -0.28
CA PHE A 19 -1.46 -8.07 0.95
C PHE A 19 -2.30 -8.70 2.07
N VAL A 20 -3.49 -9.24 1.76
CA VAL A 20 -4.36 -9.91 2.74
C VAL A 20 -3.68 -11.12 3.38
N PHE A 21 -2.84 -11.84 2.65
CA PHE A 21 -2.01 -12.93 3.20
C PHE A 21 -0.76 -12.44 3.96
N GLY A 22 -0.65 -11.15 4.21
CA GLY A 22 0.46 -10.54 4.92
C GLY A 22 1.74 -10.43 4.10
N SER A 23 1.68 -10.42 2.77
CA SER A 23 2.87 -10.26 1.94
C SER A 23 3.34 -8.80 1.88
N SER A 24 4.58 -8.53 2.30
CA SER A 24 5.22 -7.22 2.08
C SER A 24 5.37 -6.90 0.60
N PHE A 25 5.52 -7.92 -0.26
CA PHE A 25 5.57 -7.74 -1.71
C PHE A 25 4.21 -7.29 -2.27
N GLY A 26 3.11 -7.84 -1.74
CA GLY A 26 1.76 -7.36 -2.08
C GLY A 26 1.55 -5.89 -1.71
N ALA A 27 2.04 -5.48 -0.53
CA ALA A 27 2.01 -4.08 -0.11
C ALA A 27 2.82 -3.16 -1.04
N LEU A 28 4.00 -3.61 -1.51
CA LEU A 28 4.83 -2.85 -2.46
C LEU A 28 4.16 -2.69 -3.82
N ILE A 29 3.49 -3.74 -4.33
CA ILE A 29 2.72 -3.66 -5.59
C ILE A 29 1.60 -2.61 -5.46
N LEU A 30 0.87 -2.63 -4.34
CA LEU A 30 -0.19 -1.65 -4.07
C LEU A 30 0.35 -0.23 -3.94
N LEU A 31 1.52 -0.05 -3.30
CA LEU A 31 2.21 1.24 -3.22
C LEU A 31 2.55 1.79 -4.60
N LEU A 32 3.13 0.96 -5.47
CA LEU A 32 3.47 1.36 -6.83
C LEU A 32 2.21 1.74 -7.64
N HIS A 33 1.16 0.91 -7.55
CA HIS A 33 -0.13 1.22 -8.16
C HIS A 33 -0.67 2.58 -7.70
N GLN A 34 -0.64 2.85 -6.39
CA GLN A 34 -1.15 4.08 -5.80
C GLN A 34 -0.33 5.30 -6.21
N ALA A 35 1.00 5.20 -6.24
CA ALA A 35 1.88 6.30 -6.65
C ALA A 35 1.62 6.73 -8.09
N ILE A 36 1.50 5.76 -9.01
CA ILE A 36 1.20 6.03 -10.42
C ILE A 36 -0.22 6.60 -10.57
N SER A 37 -1.20 6.00 -9.89
CA SER A 37 -2.59 6.46 -9.95
C SER A 37 -2.72 7.89 -9.43
N ALA A 38 -2.04 8.20 -8.32
CA ALA A 38 -2.16 9.51 -7.70
C ALA A 38 -1.59 10.63 -8.59
N ALA A 39 -0.46 10.37 -9.26
CA ALA A 39 0.16 11.32 -10.18
C ALA A 39 -0.66 11.57 -11.45
N ILE A 40 -1.45 10.59 -11.90
CA ILE A 40 -2.20 10.67 -13.16
C ILE A 40 -3.65 11.15 -12.94
N LEU A 41 -4.31 10.71 -11.86
CA LEU A 41 -5.75 10.91 -11.67
C LEU A 41 -6.12 12.15 -10.85
N TYR A 42 -5.23 12.69 -10.03
CA TYR A 42 -5.57 13.78 -9.11
C TYR A 42 -4.93 15.08 -9.55
N ASP A 43 -5.66 15.80 -10.38
CA ASP A 43 -5.29 17.09 -10.97
C ASP A 43 -5.88 18.28 -10.19
N PHE A 44 -6.24 18.08 -8.90
CA PHE A 44 -6.89 19.09 -8.06
C PHE A 44 -6.13 20.42 -8.01
N TYR A 45 -4.81 20.41 -8.18
CA TYR A 45 -3.96 21.60 -8.20
C TYR A 45 -4.21 22.54 -9.40
N ASN A 46 -4.96 22.10 -10.42
CA ASN A 46 -5.36 22.96 -11.54
C ASN A 46 -6.66 23.74 -11.27
N TYR A 47 -7.36 23.45 -10.17
CA TYR A 47 -8.61 24.10 -9.81
C TYR A 47 -8.38 25.05 -8.62
N ASP A 48 -9.12 26.16 -8.60
CA ASP A 48 -9.13 27.06 -7.45
C ASP A 48 -9.73 26.34 -6.23
N ALA A 49 -9.25 26.68 -5.03
CA ALA A 49 -9.63 25.98 -3.80
C ALA A 49 -11.11 26.12 -3.41
N ASP A 50 -11.80 27.15 -3.91
CA ASP A 50 -13.23 27.40 -3.73
C ASP A 50 -14.12 26.57 -4.66
N LYS A 51 -13.52 25.92 -5.68
CA LYS A 51 -14.26 25.06 -6.60
C LYS A 51 -14.58 23.71 -5.98
N LYS A 52 -15.75 23.18 -6.33
CA LYS A 52 -16.21 21.87 -5.85
C LYS A 52 -15.30 20.74 -6.35
N GLU A 53 -14.79 20.88 -7.57
CA GLU A 53 -13.88 19.96 -8.24
C GLU A 53 -12.59 19.77 -7.44
N PHE A 54 -12.01 20.88 -6.94
CA PHE A 54 -10.84 20.83 -6.06
C PHE A 54 -11.14 19.96 -4.83
N SER A 55 -12.23 20.27 -4.13
CA SER A 55 -12.59 19.57 -2.89
C SER A 55 -12.83 18.07 -3.12
N GLU A 56 -13.50 17.70 -4.22
CA GLU A 56 -13.77 16.30 -4.54
C GLU A 56 -12.49 15.52 -4.86
N LEU A 57 -11.64 16.07 -5.74
CA LEU A 57 -10.37 15.44 -6.12
C LEU A 57 -9.40 15.39 -4.94
N PHE A 58 -9.32 16.45 -4.14
CA PHE A 58 -8.47 16.53 -2.96
C PHE A 58 -8.88 15.49 -1.90
N LEU A 59 -10.19 15.32 -1.63
CA LEU A 59 -10.66 14.30 -0.69
C LEU A 59 -10.29 12.89 -1.18
N LYS A 60 -10.47 12.58 -2.47
CA LYS A 60 -10.07 11.29 -3.04
C LYS A 60 -8.56 11.07 -2.95
N PHE A 61 -7.76 12.09 -3.24
CA PHE A 61 -6.31 12.06 -3.07
C PHE A 61 -5.92 11.76 -1.62
N THR A 62 -6.54 12.46 -0.67
CA THR A 62 -6.24 12.33 0.77
C THR A 62 -6.61 10.93 1.29
N GLN A 63 -7.75 10.38 0.84
CA GLN A 63 -8.10 8.98 1.10
C GLN A 63 -7.03 8.03 0.54
N GLY A 64 -6.52 8.32 -0.66
CA GLY A 64 -5.43 7.57 -1.26
C GLY A 64 -4.13 7.65 -0.45
N LEU A 65 -3.84 8.81 0.14
CA LEU A 65 -2.69 9.06 1.01
C LEU A 65 -2.80 8.31 2.34
N ALA A 66 -4.00 8.22 2.92
CA ALA A 66 -4.25 7.42 4.12
C ALA A 66 -3.95 5.93 3.88
N LEU A 67 -4.38 5.38 2.73
CA LEU A 67 -4.04 4.01 2.33
C LEU A 67 -2.54 3.81 2.14
N LEU A 68 -1.87 4.78 1.51
CA LEU A 68 -0.41 4.78 1.32
C LEU A 68 0.31 4.71 2.68
N GLY A 69 -0.10 5.55 3.64
CA GLY A 69 0.43 5.53 5.00
C GLY A 69 0.23 4.19 5.71
N ALA A 70 -0.95 3.58 5.57
CA ALA A 70 -1.23 2.27 6.15
C ALA A 70 -0.35 1.16 5.56
N LEU A 71 -0.10 1.18 4.24
CA LEU A 71 0.80 0.22 3.58
C LEU A 71 2.25 0.40 4.02
N LEU A 72 2.74 1.64 4.11
CA LEU A 72 4.08 1.92 4.63
C LEU A 72 4.22 1.47 6.08
N PHE A 73 3.22 1.73 6.92
CA PHE A 73 3.20 1.26 8.31
C PHE A 73 3.28 -0.26 8.40
N PHE A 74 2.48 -0.97 7.59
CA PHE A 74 2.52 -2.43 7.52
C PHE A 74 3.90 -2.97 7.14
N ILE A 75 4.55 -2.37 6.13
CA ILE A 75 5.91 -2.75 5.71
C ILE A 75 6.92 -2.47 6.83
N GLY A 76 6.85 -1.28 7.44
CA GLY A 76 7.72 -0.88 8.54
C GLY A 76 7.61 -1.85 9.73
N MET A 77 6.38 -2.21 10.11
CA MET A 77 6.11 -3.17 11.19
C MET A 77 6.66 -4.56 10.87
N LYS A 78 6.53 -5.04 9.62
CA LYS A 78 7.11 -6.32 9.19
C LYS A 78 8.63 -6.36 9.31
N ASN A 79 9.31 -5.24 9.07
CA ASN A 79 10.76 -5.14 9.14
C ASN A 79 11.29 -4.90 10.56
N SER A 80 10.51 -4.24 11.42
CA SER A 80 10.91 -3.93 12.81
C SER A 80 10.58 -5.04 13.80
N MET A 81 9.65 -5.95 13.47
CA MET A 81 9.40 -7.11 14.32
C MET A 81 10.65 -8.00 14.36
N PRO A 82 11.26 -8.24 15.54
CA PRO A 82 12.32 -9.21 15.64
C PRO A 82 11.72 -10.53 15.19
N ARG A 83 12.16 -11.05 14.04
CA ARG A 83 11.88 -12.42 13.61
C ARG A 83 12.09 -13.27 14.86
N ARG A 84 11.00 -13.78 15.45
CA ARG A 84 11.10 -14.74 16.54
C ARG A 84 11.87 -15.90 15.94
N SER A 85 13.20 -15.88 16.08
CA SER A 85 13.99 -17.05 15.85
C SER A 85 13.33 -18.07 16.77
N LYS A 86 12.96 -19.21 16.18
CA LYS A 86 12.51 -20.35 16.97
C LYS A 86 13.64 -20.55 18.00
N ARG A 87 13.45 -20.09 19.25
CA ARG A 87 14.43 -20.32 20.30
C ARG A 87 14.61 -21.82 20.29
N PRO A 88 15.82 -22.34 20.01
CA PRO A 88 16.04 -23.77 20.13
C PRO A 88 15.64 -24.15 21.56
N ALA A 89 14.83 -25.20 21.68
CA ALA A 89 14.34 -25.67 22.98
C ALA A 89 15.53 -25.77 23.95
N PRO A 90 15.41 -25.26 25.20
CA PRO A 90 16.50 -25.32 26.15
C PRO A 90 16.90 -26.79 26.32
N LYS A 91 18.13 -27.14 25.92
CA LYS A 91 18.68 -28.48 26.14
C LYS A 91 18.57 -28.79 27.63
N ALA A 92 17.88 -29.88 27.96
CA ALA A 92 17.82 -30.39 29.32
C ALA A 92 19.25 -30.64 29.80
N LYS A 93 19.60 -30.09 30.97
CA LYS A 93 20.83 -30.46 31.67
C LYS A 93 20.61 -31.84 32.28
N THR A 94 21.41 -32.83 31.89
CA THR A 94 21.50 -34.12 32.57
C THR A 94 22.38 -33.96 33.80
N ASN A 95 21.91 -34.44 34.97
CA ASN A 95 22.70 -34.57 36.20
C ASN A 95 23.67 -35.75 36.10
#